data_AF-A0A645DXT2-F1
#
_entry.id   AF-A0A645DXT2-F1
#
_cell.length_a   1.000
_cell.length_b   1.000
_cell.length_c   1.000
_cell.angle_alpha   90.00
_cell.angle_beta   90.00
_cell.angle_gamma   90.00
#
_symmetry.space_group_name_H-M   'P 1'
#
loop_
_entity.id
_entity.type
_entity.pdbx_description
1 polymer ?
#
loop_
_entity_poly.entity_id
_entity_poly.type
_entity_poly.pdbx_seq_one_letter_code
_entity_poly.pdbx_strand_id
1 'polypeptide(L)'
;MNSLMPAVVASITFLWCAMLMLVQAYTDVPRRHGAALAIALIPHLADGLYTYVRDALGAFGIYLEETLTMNSTDEISQAMITYGVVWKGVVAMHSGAIITSILWATVVAFIIDRRLDKASIAFMVASVLSFFGFIHSPALVVGVATMSFPYAVGYLLAAVICYAIHLGHKKIMDVPRRYDYV
;
A
#
# COMPACT_ATOMS: atom_id res chain seq x y z
N MET A 1 -5.38 36.72 -13.65
CA MET A 1 -6.46 36.12 -12.85
C MET A 1 -6.03 36.20 -11.40
N ASN A 2 -6.68 37.07 -10.62
CA ASN A 2 -6.33 37.34 -9.23
C ASN A 2 -6.61 36.08 -8.40
N SER A 3 -5.57 35.35 -8.01
CA SER A 3 -5.73 34.24 -7.09
C SER A 3 -6.12 34.79 -5.73
N LEU A 4 -7.35 34.52 -5.30
CA LEU A 4 -7.88 34.83 -3.96
C LEU A 4 -6.97 34.31 -2.82
N MET A 5 -6.06 33.37 -3.13
CA MET A 5 -5.03 32.87 -2.23
C MET A 5 -3.74 32.59 -3.01
N PRO A 6 -2.58 33.14 -2.60
CA PRO A 6 -1.29 32.79 -3.19
C PRO A 6 -0.96 31.30 -3.01
N ALA A 7 -0.37 30.67 -4.02
CA ALA A 7 -0.02 29.24 -3.98
C ALA A 7 0.85 28.87 -2.77
N VAL A 8 1.76 29.76 -2.37
CA VAL A 8 2.62 29.60 -1.20
C VAL A 8 1.81 29.44 0.09
N VAL A 9 0.73 30.20 0.26
CA VAL A 9 -0.14 30.12 1.45
C VAL A 9 -0.83 28.76 1.49
N ALA A 10 -1.34 28.29 0.35
CA ALA A 10 -1.97 26.97 0.26
C ALA A 10 -0.99 25.84 0.63
N SER A 11 0.24 25.87 0.10
CA SER A 11 1.26 24.86 0.39
C SER A 11 1.64 24.80 1.87
N ILE A 12 1.81 25.95 2.52
CA ILE A 12 2.12 26.02 3.96
C ILE A 12 0.96 25.47 4.79
N THR A 13 -0.28 25.80 4.44
CA THR A 13 -1.46 25.26 5.13
C THR A 13 -1.56 23.74 4.99
N PHE A 14 -1.35 23.19 3.79
CA PHE A 14 -1.36 21.73 3.60
C PHE A 14 -0.24 21.03 4.38
N LEU A 15 0.96 21.62 4.40
CA LEU A 15 2.08 21.07 5.19
C LEU A 15 1.76 21.06 6.69
N TRP A 16 1.20 22.16 7.20
CA TRP A 16 0.77 22.26 8.60
C TRP A 16 -0.32 21.24 8.94
N CYS A 17 -1.37 21.15 8.11
CA CYS A 17 -2.45 20.17 8.31
C CYS A 17 -1.93 18.73 8.24
N ALA A 18 -1.06 18.40 7.27
CA ALA A 18 -0.48 17.07 7.14
C ALA A 18 0.36 16.68 8.37
N MET A 19 1.19 17.61 8.86
CA MET A 19 1.98 17.40 10.07
C MET A 19 1.10 17.17 11.30
N LEU A 20 0.03 17.97 11.49
CA LEU A 20 -0.91 17.77 12.61
C LEU A 20 -1.64 16.43 12.52
N MET A 21 -2.15 16.05 11.35
CA MET A 21 -2.82 14.76 11.15
C MET A 21 -1.87 13.59 11.41
N LEU A 22 -0.58 13.71 11.05
CA LEU A 22 0.41 12.68 11.33
C LEU A 22 0.65 12.53 12.83
N VAL A 23 0.81 13.64 13.57
CA VAL A 23 0.96 13.60 15.03
C VAL A 23 -0.26 12.97 15.68
N GLN A 24 -1.47 13.42 15.29
CA GLN A 24 -2.73 12.88 15.80
C GLN A 24 -2.88 11.39 15.52
N ALA A 25 -2.50 10.93 14.33
CA ALA A 25 -2.53 9.50 14.00
C ALA A 25 -1.64 8.66 14.93
N TYR A 26 -0.50 9.18 15.39
CA TYR A 26 0.37 8.45 16.34
C TYR A 26 -0.07 8.58 17.80
N THR A 27 -0.64 9.71 18.21
CA THR A 27 -1.06 9.94 19.60
C THR A 27 -2.39 9.26 19.93
N ASP A 28 -3.31 9.22 18.97
CA ASP A 28 -4.68 8.78 19.21
C ASP A 28 -4.86 7.28 18.93
N VAL A 29 -3.91 6.66 18.20
CA VAL A 29 -3.88 5.21 17.99
C VAL A 29 -3.28 4.52 19.21
N PRO A 30 -3.91 3.44 19.74
CA PRO A 30 -3.33 2.65 20.82
C PRO A 30 -1.90 2.20 20.45
N ARG A 31 -0.95 2.35 21.38
CA ARG A 31 0.48 2.07 21.13
C ARG A 31 0.73 0.69 20.52
N ARG A 32 -0.10 -0.31 20.86
CA ARG A 32 -0.03 -1.68 20.30
C ARG A 32 -0.20 -1.73 18.78
N HIS A 33 -0.93 -0.79 18.17
CA HIS A 33 -1.23 -0.74 16.74
C HIS A 33 -0.27 0.18 15.97
N GLY A 34 0.77 0.73 16.60
CA GLY A 34 1.74 1.62 15.93
C GLY A 34 2.41 0.99 14.70
N ALA A 35 2.62 -0.34 14.70
CA ALA A 35 3.13 -1.06 13.54
C ALA A 35 2.16 -1.05 12.34
N ALA A 36 0.85 -1.05 12.59
CA ALA A 36 -0.15 -0.95 11.52
C ALA A 36 -0.09 0.42 10.82
N LEU A 37 0.11 1.49 11.60
CA LEU A 37 0.28 2.85 11.07
C LEU A 37 1.55 2.98 10.22
N ALA A 38 2.67 2.40 10.68
CA ALA A 38 3.92 2.40 9.91
C ALA A 38 3.77 1.66 8.56
N ILE A 39 3.07 0.51 8.55
CA ILE A 39 2.81 -0.25 7.33
C ILE A 39 1.87 0.50 6.38
N ALA A 40 0.91 1.26 6.92
CA ALA A 40 -0.01 2.08 6.12
C ALA A 40 0.71 3.17 5.29
N LEU A 41 1.91 3.59 5.70
CA LEU A 41 2.66 4.62 4.97
C LEU A 41 3.36 4.06 3.72
N ILE A 42 3.60 2.75 3.64
CA ILE A 42 4.41 2.13 2.58
C ILE A 42 3.84 2.44 1.16
N PRO A 43 2.53 2.27 0.89
CA PRO A 43 1.99 2.57 -0.44
C PRO A 43 2.10 4.04 -0.83
N HIS A 44 1.95 4.96 0.13
CA HIS A 44 2.10 6.40 -0.12
C HIS A 44 3.54 6.79 -0.44
N LEU A 45 4.52 6.15 0.20
CA LEU A 45 5.93 6.36 -0.14
C LEU A 45 6.25 5.85 -1.56
N ALA A 46 5.66 4.72 -1.96
CA ALA A 46 5.81 4.19 -3.30
C ALA A 46 5.15 5.09 -4.35
N ASP A 47 3.97 5.66 -4.07
CA ASP A 47 3.28 6.64 -4.92
C ASP A 47 4.11 7.92 -5.13
N GLY A 48 4.67 8.47 -4.05
CA GLY A 48 5.59 9.59 -4.13
C GLY A 48 6.84 9.27 -4.96
N LEU A 49 7.50 8.12 -4.69
CA LEU A 49 8.67 7.68 -5.43
C LEU A 49 8.37 7.47 -6.93
N TYR A 50 7.23 6.85 -7.24
CA TYR A 50 6.76 6.68 -8.62
C TYR A 50 6.66 8.03 -9.32
N THR A 51 6.00 9.00 -8.69
CA THR A 51 5.80 10.35 -9.25
C THR A 51 7.13 11.06 -9.51
N TYR A 52 8.05 11.08 -8.54
CA TYR A 52 9.33 11.76 -8.71
C TYR A 52 10.20 11.14 -9.80
N VAL A 53 10.26 9.81 -9.87
CA VAL A 53 11.04 9.11 -10.91
C VAL A 53 10.41 9.30 -12.28
N ARG A 54 9.07 9.19 -12.38
CA ARG A 54 8.31 9.42 -13.62
C ARG A 54 8.54 10.83 -14.15
N ASP A 55 8.42 11.85 -13.29
CA ASP A 55 8.57 13.25 -13.69
C ASP A 55 10.03 13.60 -14.03
N ALA A 56 11.01 13.06 -13.29
CA ALA A 56 12.42 13.25 -13.59
C ALA A 56 12.79 12.68 -14.97
N LEU A 57 12.33 11.47 -15.29
CA LEU A 57 12.55 10.86 -16.61
C LEU A 57 11.76 11.58 -17.71
N GLY A 58 10.54 12.04 -17.41
CA GLY A 58 9.73 12.85 -18.31
C GLY A 58 10.41 14.15 -18.72
N ALA A 59 11.19 14.78 -17.84
CA ALA A 59 11.99 15.97 -18.17
C ALA A 59 13.08 15.71 -19.23
N PHE A 60 13.53 14.45 -19.38
CA PHE A 60 14.46 14.03 -20.44
C PHE A 60 13.74 13.43 -21.67
N GLY A 61 12.41 13.54 -21.74
CA GLY A 61 11.60 13.02 -22.84
C GLY A 61 11.30 11.53 -22.76
N ILE A 62 11.56 10.88 -21.61
CA ILE A 62 11.25 9.47 -21.37
C ILE A 62 9.90 9.40 -20.65
N TYR A 63 8.84 9.01 -21.36
CA TYR A 63 7.50 8.89 -20.79
C TYR A 63 7.22 7.45 -20.34
N LEU A 64 7.00 7.26 -19.04
CA LEU A 64 6.91 5.92 -18.42
C LEU A 64 5.55 5.25 -18.57
N GLU A 65 4.54 5.98 -19.06
CA GLU A 65 3.17 5.49 -19.20
C GLU A 65 3.04 4.42 -20.29
N GLU A 66 3.97 4.39 -21.26
CA GLU A 66 3.96 3.45 -22.39
C GLU A 66 5.14 2.44 -22.34
N THR A 67 6.28 2.82 -21.76
CA THR A 67 7.57 2.09 -21.87
C THR A 67 7.97 1.29 -20.61
N LEU A 68 7.33 1.51 -19.45
CA LEU A 68 7.73 0.81 -18.20
C LEU A 68 6.53 0.23 -17.43
N THR A 69 5.62 -0.44 -18.14
CA THR A 69 4.57 -1.26 -17.53
C THR A 69 5.16 -2.55 -16.94
N MET A 70 4.40 -3.27 -16.09
CA MET A 70 4.86 -4.49 -15.41
C MET A 70 5.44 -5.57 -16.36
N ASN A 71 5.13 -5.47 -17.65
CA ASN A 71 5.56 -6.38 -18.71
C ASN A 71 6.51 -5.77 -19.76
N SER A 72 7.05 -4.56 -19.55
CA SER A 72 8.04 -4.00 -20.45
C SER A 72 9.34 -4.83 -20.36
N THR A 73 9.68 -5.50 -21.45
CA THR A 73 10.99 -6.12 -21.70
C THR A 73 12.08 -5.07 -22.00
N ASP A 74 11.77 -3.82 -21.72
CA ASP A 74 12.50 -2.65 -22.17
C ASP A 74 13.82 -2.55 -21.43
N GLU A 75 14.89 -2.24 -22.16
CA GLU A 75 16.26 -2.14 -21.66
C GLU A 75 16.36 -1.26 -20.42
N ILE A 76 15.50 -0.23 -20.34
CA ILE A 76 15.41 0.69 -19.21
C ILE A 76 14.96 -0.04 -17.93
N SER A 77 13.96 -0.92 -17.98
CA SER A 77 13.51 -1.65 -16.78
C SER A 77 14.60 -2.59 -16.28
N GLN A 78 15.37 -3.21 -17.18
CA GLN A 78 16.46 -4.12 -16.81
C GLN A 78 17.68 -3.36 -16.28
N ALA A 79 18.00 -2.21 -16.87
CA ALA A 79 19.03 -1.31 -16.38
C ALA A 79 18.67 -0.79 -14.98
N MET A 80 17.41 -0.37 -14.77
CA MET A 80 16.92 0.06 -13.46
C MET A 80 17.11 -1.02 -12.38
N ILE A 81 16.76 -2.27 -12.67
CA ILE A 81 16.97 -3.39 -11.73
C ILE A 81 18.46 -3.62 -11.45
N THR A 82 19.32 -3.48 -12.47
CA THR A 82 20.78 -3.63 -12.33
C THR A 82 21.37 -2.59 -11.37
N TYR A 83 20.83 -1.36 -11.38
CA TYR A 83 21.18 -0.31 -10.43
C TYR A 83 20.36 -0.32 -9.13
N GLY A 84 19.59 -1.39 -8.87
CA GLY A 84 18.84 -1.59 -7.62
C GLY A 84 17.46 -0.92 -7.57
N VAL A 85 16.97 -0.37 -8.68
CA VAL A 85 15.65 0.26 -8.77
C VAL A 85 14.61 -0.78 -9.19
N VAL A 86 13.89 -1.33 -8.21
CA VAL A 86 12.82 -2.32 -8.39
C VAL A 86 11.51 -1.68 -8.90
N TRP A 87 11.57 -1.10 -10.10
CA TRP A 87 10.49 -0.27 -10.66
C TRP A 87 9.13 -0.97 -10.69
N LYS A 88 9.06 -2.24 -11.11
CA LYS A 88 7.81 -3.00 -11.20
C LYS A 88 7.02 -3.03 -9.88
N GLY A 89 7.71 -3.16 -8.76
CA GLY A 89 7.08 -3.15 -7.43
C GLY A 89 6.52 -1.77 -7.07
N VAL A 90 7.24 -0.72 -7.44
CA VAL A 90 6.84 0.68 -7.21
C VAL A 90 5.57 1.02 -8.01
N VAL A 91 5.51 0.66 -9.30
CA VAL A 91 4.33 0.88 -10.16
C VAL A 91 3.10 0.17 -9.59
N ALA A 92 3.26 -1.08 -9.17
CA ALA A 92 2.16 -1.86 -8.61
C ALA A 92 1.68 -1.31 -7.26
N MET A 93 2.58 -0.78 -6.43
CA MET A 93 2.23 -0.27 -5.11
C MET A 93 1.61 1.13 -5.16
N HIS A 94 2.00 1.95 -6.15
CA HIS A 94 1.42 3.27 -6.41
C HIS A 94 -0.10 3.17 -6.68
N SER A 95 -0.51 2.21 -7.52
CA SER A 95 -1.89 2.08 -7.97
C SER A 95 -2.84 1.70 -6.82
N GLY A 96 -3.65 2.66 -6.38
CA GLY A 96 -4.60 2.47 -5.29
C GLY A 96 -4.00 2.64 -3.89
N ALA A 97 -2.90 3.41 -3.75
CA ALA A 97 -2.17 3.60 -2.50
C ALA A 97 -3.06 3.81 -1.26
N ILE A 98 -4.03 4.72 -1.31
CA ILE A 98 -4.96 5.00 -0.19
C ILE A 98 -5.70 3.74 0.26
N ILE A 99 -6.34 3.04 -0.67
CA ILE A 99 -7.16 1.86 -0.38
C ILE A 99 -6.27 0.72 0.14
N THR A 100 -5.13 0.50 -0.51
CA THR A 100 -4.14 -0.51 -0.11
C THR A 100 -3.62 -0.24 1.30
N SER A 101 -3.29 1.01 1.63
CA SER A 101 -2.84 1.44 2.96
C SER A 101 -3.86 1.15 4.05
N ILE A 102 -5.13 1.48 3.80
CA ILE A 102 -6.23 1.22 4.75
C ILE A 102 -6.39 -0.29 4.98
N LEU A 103 -6.37 -1.09 3.92
CA LEU A 103 -6.49 -2.56 4.01
C LEU A 103 -5.31 -3.17 4.77
N TRP A 104 -4.08 -2.77 4.46
CA TRP A 104 -2.88 -3.26 5.13
C TRP A 104 -2.87 -2.89 6.62
N ALA A 105 -3.20 -1.65 6.97
CA ALA A 105 -3.34 -1.23 8.36
C ALA A 105 -4.39 -2.08 9.10
N THR A 106 -5.53 -2.32 8.45
CA THR A 106 -6.64 -3.11 9.01
C THR A 106 -6.21 -4.56 9.26
N VAL A 107 -5.57 -5.20 8.29
CA VAL A 107 -5.03 -6.55 8.41
C VAL A 107 -4.04 -6.64 9.57
N VAL A 108 -3.06 -5.72 9.61
CA VAL A 108 -2.01 -5.73 10.64
C VAL A 108 -2.62 -5.51 12.03
N ALA A 109 -3.57 -4.59 12.16
CA ALA A 109 -4.29 -4.37 13.42
C ALA A 109 -5.03 -5.63 13.89
N PHE A 110 -5.71 -6.35 12.99
CA PHE A 110 -6.36 -7.61 13.33
C PHE A 110 -5.39 -8.74 13.68
N ILE A 111 -4.24 -8.81 13.00
CA ILE A 111 -3.18 -9.77 13.34
C ILE A 111 -2.62 -9.48 14.74
N ILE A 112 -2.36 -8.21 15.07
CA ILE A 112 -1.89 -7.78 16.41
C ILE A 112 -2.93 -8.16 17.49
N ASP A 113 -4.21 -7.94 17.21
CA ASP A 113 -5.30 -8.31 18.11
C ASP A 113 -5.60 -9.84 18.12
N ARG A 114 -4.85 -10.64 17.34
CA ARG A 114 -5.04 -12.09 17.12
C ARG A 114 -6.42 -12.47 16.57
N ARG A 115 -7.11 -11.55 15.92
CA ARG A 115 -8.41 -11.75 15.26
C ARG A 115 -8.22 -12.15 13.81
N LEU A 116 -7.61 -13.32 13.61
CA LEU A 116 -7.23 -13.81 12.29
C LEU A 116 -8.44 -14.10 11.37
N ASP A 117 -9.61 -14.35 11.95
CA ASP A 117 -10.89 -14.40 11.24
C ASP A 117 -11.16 -13.08 10.50
N LYS A 118 -10.97 -11.95 11.20
CA LYS A 118 -11.17 -10.62 10.61
C LYS A 118 -10.07 -10.22 9.65
N ALA A 119 -8.82 -10.61 9.95
CA ALA A 119 -7.70 -10.40 9.03
C ALA A 119 -7.95 -11.14 7.70
N SER A 120 -8.48 -12.36 7.75
CA SER A 120 -8.86 -13.14 6.57
C SER A 120 -9.93 -12.43 5.73
N ILE A 121 -10.98 -11.89 6.36
CA ILE A 121 -12.01 -11.12 5.65
C ILE A 121 -11.40 -9.87 4.98
N ALA A 122 -10.53 -9.14 5.67
CA ALA A 122 -9.88 -7.97 5.09
C ALA A 122 -8.99 -8.33 3.88
N PHE A 123 -8.26 -9.43 3.95
CA PHE A 123 -7.51 -9.96 2.81
C PHE A 123 -8.43 -10.43 1.67
N MET A 124 -9.57 -11.02 1.97
CA MET A 124 -10.55 -11.39 0.94
C MET A 124 -11.09 -10.14 0.21
N VAL A 125 -11.38 -9.07 0.94
CA VAL A 125 -11.77 -7.78 0.35
C VAL A 125 -10.65 -7.21 -0.52
N ALA A 126 -9.39 -7.25 -0.05
CA ALA A 126 -8.24 -6.83 -0.85
C ALA A 126 -8.06 -7.65 -2.13
N SER A 127 -8.33 -8.96 -2.06
CA SER A 127 -8.30 -9.86 -3.23
C SER A 127 -9.34 -9.45 -4.26
N VAL A 128 -10.59 -9.22 -3.83
CA VAL A 128 -11.68 -8.77 -4.71
C VAL A 128 -11.36 -7.42 -5.34
N LEU A 129 -10.90 -6.44 -4.55
CA LEU A 129 -10.53 -5.12 -5.06
C LEU A 129 -9.37 -5.18 -6.07
N SER A 130 -8.38 -6.05 -5.82
CA SER A 130 -7.29 -6.30 -6.78
C SER A 130 -7.82 -6.93 -8.06
N PHE A 131 -8.74 -7.90 -7.97
CA PHE A 131 -9.29 -8.59 -9.13
C PHE A 131 -10.00 -7.64 -10.11
N PHE A 132 -10.70 -6.63 -9.59
CA PHE A 132 -11.37 -5.59 -10.39
C PHE A 132 -10.46 -4.40 -10.75
N GLY A 133 -9.20 -4.41 -10.29
CA GLY A 133 -8.24 -3.33 -10.58
C GLY A 133 -8.48 -2.04 -9.80
N PHE A 134 -9.20 -2.06 -8.68
CA PHE A 134 -9.28 -0.92 -7.76
C PHE A 134 -7.95 -0.64 -7.05
N ILE A 135 -7.14 -1.68 -6.87
CA ILE A 135 -5.78 -1.61 -6.33
C ILE A 135 -4.84 -2.43 -7.22
N HIS A 136 -3.55 -2.05 -7.24
CA HIS A 136 -2.50 -2.67 -8.05
C HIS A 136 -2.73 -2.65 -9.57
N SER A 137 -3.59 -1.76 -10.07
CA SER A 137 -3.80 -1.49 -11.50
C SER A 137 -4.01 0.00 -11.75
N PRO A 138 -3.46 0.59 -12.83
CA PRO A 138 -3.71 1.97 -13.23
C PRO A 138 -5.16 2.24 -13.65
N ALA A 139 -5.90 1.20 -14.02
CA ALA A 139 -7.28 1.28 -14.48
C ALA A 139 -8.11 0.10 -13.98
N LEU A 140 -9.44 0.28 -13.95
CA LEU A 140 -10.38 -0.81 -13.68
C LEU A 140 -10.28 -1.85 -14.79
N VAL A 141 -10.08 -3.09 -14.40
CA VAL A 141 -9.86 -4.21 -15.32
C VAL A 141 -10.56 -5.45 -14.77
N VAL A 142 -10.96 -6.35 -15.66
CA VAL A 142 -11.53 -7.64 -15.27
C VAL A 142 -10.87 -8.72 -16.11
N GLY A 143 -10.26 -9.71 -15.46
CA GLY A 143 -9.64 -10.83 -16.15
C GLY A 143 -8.37 -11.33 -15.48
N VAL A 144 -7.93 -12.51 -15.90
CA VAL A 144 -6.78 -13.23 -15.33
C VAL A 144 -5.43 -12.83 -15.93
N ALA A 145 -5.43 -12.17 -17.09
CA ALA A 145 -4.24 -11.65 -17.77
C ALA A 145 -4.00 -10.16 -17.46
N THR A 146 -4.27 -9.75 -16.22
CA THR A 146 -4.16 -8.35 -15.78
C THR A 146 -3.00 -8.15 -14.82
N MET A 147 -2.50 -6.91 -14.73
CA MET A 147 -1.43 -6.54 -13.81
C MET A 147 -1.78 -6.80 -12.34
N SER A 148 -3.06 -6.64 -11.98
CA SER A 148 -3.53 -6.78 -10.61
C SER A 148 -3.87 -8.23 -10.21
N PHE A 149 -3.99 -9.16 -11.16
CA PHE A 149 -4.38 -10.54 -10.88
C PHE A 149 -3.41 -11.30 -9.95
N PRO A 150 -2.07 -11.22 -10.11
CA PRO A 150 -1.14 -11.85 -9.17
C PRO A 150 -1.32 -11.37 -7.73
N TYR A 151 -1.63 -10.08 -7.55
CA TYR A 151 -1.91 -9.51 -6.23
C TYR A 151 -3.24 -10.02 -5.66
N ALA A 152 -4.27 -10.14 -6.50
CA ALA A 152 -5.54 -10.74 -6.11
C ALA A 152 -5.36 -12.17 -5.58
N VAL A 153 -4.54 -12.98 -6.28
CA VAL A 153 -4.20 -14.34 -5.84
C VAL A 153 -3.38 -14.31 -4.55
N GLY A 154 -2.39 -13.41 -4.44
CA GLY A 154 -1.59 -13.24 -3.23
C GLY A 154 -2.43 -12.92 -1.99
N TYR A 155 -3.38 -11.99 -2.10
CA TYR A 155 -4.30 -11.67 -1.03
C TYR A 155 -5.26 -12.81 -0.72
N LEU A 156 -5.73 -13.56 -1.74
CA LEU A 156 -6.58 -14.73 -1.51
C LEU A 156 -5.83 -15.81 -0.74
N LEU A 157 -4.57 -16.09 -1.10
CA LEU A 157 -3.71 -17.04 -0.39
C LEU A 157 -3.47 -16.58 1.05
N ALA A 158 -3.20 -15.29 1.28
CA ALA A 158 -3.06 -14.73 2.61
C ALA A 158 -4.35 -14.87 3.44
N ALA A 159 -5.52 -14.66 2.83
CA ALA A 159 -6.82 -14.86 3.47
C ALA A 159 -7.01 -16.31 3.93
N VAL A 160 -6.68 -17.28 3.05
CA VAL A 160 -6.76 -18.71 3.36
C VAL A 160 -5.80 -19.09 4.49
N ILE A 161 -4.55 -18.59 4.45
CA ILE A 161 -3.56 -18.84 5.50
C ILE A 161 -4.05 -18.28 6.85
N CYS A 162 -4.52 -17.04 6.90
CA CYS A 162 -5.05 -16.45 8.12
C CYS A 162 -6.22 -17.26 8.68
N TYR A 163 -7.14 -17.72 7.82
CA TYR A 163 -8.27 -18.54 8.24
C TYR A 163 -7.85 -19.93 8.72
N ALA A 164 -6.92 -20.58 8.02
CA ALA A 164 -6.38 -21.88 8.42
C ALA A 164 -5.69 -21.80 9.80
N ILE A 165 -4.90 -20.76 10.05
CA ILE A 165 -4.27 -20.52 11.35
C ILE A 165 -5.33 -20.21 12.42
N HIS A 166 -6.38 -19.46 12.08
CA HIS A 166 -7.49 -19.19 12.99
C HIS A 166 -8.13 -20.48 13.52
N LEU A 167 -8.35 -21.46 12.64
CA LEU A 167 -8.90 -22.78 13.04
C LEU A 167 -7.97 -23.54 14.01
N GLY A 168 -6.65 -23.36 13.90
CA GLY A 168 -5.64 -23.95 14.80
C GLY A 168 -5.31 -23.12 16.05
N HIS A 169 -5.88 -21.91 16.19
CA HIS A 169 -5.43 -20.89 17.13
C HIS A 169 -5.41 -21.34 18.60
N LYS A 170 -6.38 -22.16 19.04
CA LYS A 170 -6.49 -22.61 20.44
C LYS A 170 -5.29 -23.43 20.92
N LYS A 171 -4.49 -24.02 20.02
CA LYS A 171 -3.29 -24.80 20.38
C LYS A 171 -1.97 -24.05 20.19
N ILE A 172 -1.95 -23.01 19.36
CA ILE A 172 -0.71 -22.39 18.85
C ILE A 172 -0.44 -21.01 19.48
N MET A 173 -1.49 -20.27 19.87
CA MET A 173 -1.37 -18.85 20.21
C MET A 173 -1.78 -18.48 21.64
N ASP A 174 -1.67 -19.42 22.58
CA ASP A 174 -1.95 -19.19 24.00
C ASP A 174 -0.74 -18.57 24.74
N VAL A 175 -0.19 -17.51 24.15
CA VAL A 175 0.91 -16.73 24.75
C VAL A 175 0.31 -15.57 25.56
N PRO A 176 0.70 -15.38 26.84
CA PRO A 176 0.23 -14.28 27.67
C PRO A 176 0.40 -12.92 26.98
N ARG A 177 -0.57 -12.02 27.16
CA ARG A 177 -0.51 -10.66 26.63
C ARG A 177 0.53 -9.85 27.40
N ARG A 178 1.78 -9.85 26.93
CA ARG A 178 2.85 -9.05 27.51
C ARG A 178 2.75 -7.60 27.00
N TYR A 179 1.72 -6.87 27.43
CA TYR A 179 1.57 -5.45 27.07
C TYR A 179 1.32 -4.53 28.27
N ASP A 180 1.23 -5.04 29.49
CA ASP A 180 0.93 -4.25 30.69
C ASP A 180 2.18 -3.67 31.40
N TYR A 181 3.31 -3.53 30.70
CA TYR A 181 4.57 -3.08 31.31
C TYR A 181 5.11 -1.73 30.82
N VAL A 182 4.36 -0.94 30.03
CA VAL A 182 4.74 0.45 29.64
C VAL A 182 3.58 1.29 29.12
#